data_AF-A0A1M2VRD5-F1
#
_entry.id   AF-A0A1M2VRD5-F1
#
_cell.length_a   1.000
_cell.length_b   1.000
_cell.length_c   1.000
_cell.angle_alpha   90.00
_cell.angle_beta   90.00
_cell.angle_gamma   90.00
#
_symmetry.space_group_name_H-M   'P 1'
#
loop_
_entity.id
_entity.type
_entity.pdbx_description
1 polymer ?
#
loop_
_entity_poly.entity_id
_entity_poly.type
_entity_poly.pdbx_seq_one_letter_code
_entity_poly.pdbx_strand_id
1 'polypeptide(L)'
;MDNAVSRDLASMQHVLTPPRDYQFIPTPYSTLSTTQPSQPTVSCQEPGCRSAQKPASDCARKRCKKHCLDYPTPCGFKAHDQTRRALAAAPVPPTQTPFTLSHPAPVIPPRPRQFTPSQPILDPQVSVATQLEDLGSSSHIQRDVMPEEMKQDWDTAMRERLEKTRAVAERRHNLLMVERTFNVNAWTVDGQHAIESVVQGPPTWPTVKLAQLRIIRDLGLQDETTVQQFVLSTRSWVNIPLTYKIKVRPKEHILIRRIGVQNCPDFEDVCA
;
A
#
# COMPACT_ATOMS: atom_id res chain seq x y z
N MET A 1 -70.73 22.61 33.69
CA MET A 1 -70.73 21.13 33.66
C MET A 1 -69.50 20.68 32.88
N ASP A 2 -68.29 21.02 33.31
CA ASP A 2 -67.54 20.51 34.47
C ASP A 2 -67.19 19.03 34.35
N ASN A 3 -65.93 18.78 33.97
CA ASN A 3 -64.99 17.75 34.45
C ASN A 3 -63.97 17.48 33.33
N ALA A 4 -62.80 18.13 33.32
CA ALA A 4 -61.63 17.80 34.13
C ALA A 4 -61.18 16.34 33.94
N VAL A 5 -60.35 16.10 32.92
CA VAL A 5 -59.50 14.91 32.84
C VAL A 5 -58.07 15.37 33.00
N SER A 6 -57.58 15.16 34.23
CA SER A 6 -56.21 15.28 34.70
C SER A 6 -55.65 13.87 34.88
N ARG A 7 -54.32 13.72 34.85
CA ARG A 7 -53.45 12.51 34.98
C ARG A 7 -52.87 12.01 33.65
N ASP A 8 -51.59 11.68 33.54
CA ASP A 8 -50.47 11.73 34.47
C ASP A 8 -49.18 11.82 33.65
N LEU A 9 -48.33 12.78 33.99
CA LEU A 9 -46.95 12.94 33.56
C LEU A 9 -46.06 12.24 34.59
N ALA A 10 -45.54 11.06 34.27
CA ALA A 10 -44.43 10.44 34.99
C ALA A 10 -43.28 10.29 33.96
N SER A 11 -42.34 11.23 33.91
CA SER A 11 -41.15 11.29 34.76
C SER A 11 -40.27 10.03 34.64
N MET A 12 -39.55 9.93 33.53
CA MET A 12 -38.32 9.13 33.44
C MET A 12 -37.13 10.09 33.33
N GLN A 13 -36.70 10.62 34.48
CA GLN A 13 -35.39 11.23 34.62
C GLN A 13 -34.36 10.09 34.75
N HIS A 14 -33.66 9.79 33.65
CA HIS A 14 -32.43 9.01 33.72
C HIS A 14 -31.33 9.86 34.32
N VAL A 15 -30.96 9.54 35.56
CA VAL A 15 -29.79 10.06 36.26
C VAL A 15 -28.53 9.53 35.56
N LEU A 16 -27.83 10.42 34.86
CA LEU A 16 -26.48 10.21 34.35
C LEU A 16 -25.49 10.29 35.53
N THR A 17 -24.98 9.16 35.97
CA THR A 17 -23.79 9.09 36.83
C THR A 17 -22.53 9.30 35.98
N PRO A 18 -21.62 10.24 36.32
CA PRO A 18 -20.36 10.41 35.61
C PRO A 18 -19.34 9.32 36.04
N PRO A 19 -18.53 8.77 35.11
CA PRO A 19 -17.43 7.90 35.49
C PRO A 19 -16.18 8.73 35.84
N ARG A 20 -15.81 8.64 37.11
CA ARG A 20 -14.45 8.56 37.69
C ARG A 20 -13.37 9.47 37.13
N ASP A 21 -12.98 10.42 37.98
CA ASP A 21 -11.67 11.07 38.02
C ASP A 21 -10.53 10.04 37.92
N TYR A 22 -9.80 10.09 36.81
CA TYR A 22 -8.50 9.45 36.68
C TYR A 22 -7.46 10.35 37.35
N GLN A 23 -7.06 10.02 38.58
CA GLN A 23 -5.88 10.61 39.20
C GLN A 23 -4.62 10.03 38.53
N PHE A 24 -3.86 10.92 37.90
CA PHE A 24 -2.55 10.64 37.34
C PHE A 24 -1.55 10.49 38.50
N ILE A 25 -0.98 9.30 38.68
CA ILE A 25 0.12 9.06 39.62
C ILE A 25 1.43 9.22 38.84
N PRO A 26 2.23 10.28 39.04
CA PRO A 26 3.55 10.39 38.44
C PRO A 26 4.51 9.40 39.12
N THR A 27 5.00 8.41 38.38
CA THR A 27 6.13 7.57 38.81
C THR A 27 7.45 8.31 38.56
N PRO A 28 8.31 8.50 39.58
CA PRO A 28 9.60 9.16 39.40
C PRO A 28 10.71 8.12 39.22
N TYR A 29 11.02 7.72 37.98
CA TYR A 29 12.28 6.99 37.73
C TYR A 29 12.94 7.36 36.40
N SER A 30 14.04 8.10 36.57
CA SER A 30 15.35 7.89 35.97
C SER A 30 15.55 8.09 34.47
N THR A 31 16.07 9.28 34.17
CA THR A 31 17.06 9.51 33.11
C THR A 31 18.22 8.51 33.20
N LEU A 32 18.36 7.64 32.21
CA LEU A 32 19.61 6.93 31.94
C LEU A 32 20.01 7.16 30.49
N SER A 33 20.96 8.08 30.33
CA SER A 33 21.82 8.20 29.17
C SER A 33 22.50 6.86 28.91
N THR A 34 22.00 6.10 27.94
CA THR A 34 22.68 4.91 27.45
C THR A 34 23.62 5.34 26.33
N THR A 35 24.88 5.60 26.69
CA THR A 35 26.02 5.50 25.79
C THR A 35 26.10 4.05 25.32
N GLN A 36 25.55 3.79 24.14
CA GLN A 36 25.58 2.48 23.52
C GLN A 36 27.01 2.20 23.01
N PRO A 37 27.63 1.07 23.36
CA PRO A 37 28.93 0.69 22.81
C PRO A 37 28.78 0.46 21.30
N SER A 38 29.61 1.16 20.52
CA SER A 38 29.69 1.05 19.07
C SER A 38 30.06 -0.38 18.67
N GLN A 39 29.05 -1.17 18.30
CA GLN A 39 29.30 -2.44 17.62
C GLN A 39 30.07 -2.16 16.31
N PRO A 40 31.03 -3.01 15.93
CA PRO A 40 31.77 -2.85 14.69
C PRO A 40 30.78 -2.82 13.53
N THR A 41 30.68 -1.69 12.87
CA THR A 41 29.85 -1.54 11.67
C THR A 41 30.46 -2.39 10.58
N VAL A 42 29.91 -3.58 10.36
CA VAL A 42 30.25 -4.41 9.20
C VAL A 42 30.01 -3.56 7.96
N SER A 43 31.09 -3.13 7.31
CA SER A 43 31.05 -2.31 6.10
C SER A 43 31.07 -3.20 4.86
N CYS A 44 30.57 -2.66 3.75
CA CYS A 44 30.60 -3.36 2.46
C CYS A 44 32.04 -3.66 2.04
N GLN A 45 32.31 -4.88 1.58
CA GLN A 45 33.65 -5.35 1.17
C GLN A 45 34.14 -4.79 -0.18
N GLU A 46 33.37 -3.93 -0.85
CA GLU A 46 33.74 -3.34 -2.15
C GLU A 46 34.69 -2.15 -1.97
N PRO A 47 35.82 -2.09 -2.70
CA PRO A 47 36.77 -0.99 -2.60
C PRO A 47 36.09 0.33 -2.96
N GLY A 48 36.20 1.31 -2.07
CA GLY A 48 35.60 2.64 -2.25
C GLY A 48 34.11 2.76 -1.89
N CYS A 49 33.47 1.69 -1.40
CA CYS A 49 32.07 1.77 -0.97
C CYS A 49 31.91 2.54 0.36
N ARG A 50 31.33 3.74 0.29
CA ARG A 50 30.93 4.54 1.47
C ARG A 50 29.46 4.39 1.85
N SER A 51 28.80 3.34 1.36
CA SER A 51 27.36 3.15 1.64
C SER A 51 27.15 2.92 3.14
N ALA A 52 26.27 3.72 3.74
CA ALA A 52 25.81 3.52 5.12
C ALA A 52 24.94 2.26 5.27
N GLN A 53 24.59 1.59 4.16
CA GLN A 53 23.82 0.35 4.19
C GLN A 53 24.72 -0.81 4.62
N LYS A 54 24.40 -1.37 5.78
CA LYS A 54 25.03 -2.59 6.28
C LYS A 54 24.80 -3.74 5.28
N PRO A 55 25.83 -4.55 4.97
CA PRO A 55 25.64 -5.77 4.21
C PRO A 55 24.72 -6.71 5.00
N ALA A 56 23.85 -7.44 4.29
CA ALA A 56 23.03 -8.46 4.93
C ALA A 56 23.95 -9.53 5.55
N SER A 57 23.66 -9.96 6.78
CA SER A 57 24.45 -10.96 7.52
C SER A 57 24.66 -12.25 6.74
N ASP A 58 23.64 -12.64 5.98
CA ASP A 58 23.59 -13.90 5.24
C ASP A 58 24.01 -13.73 3.77
N CYS A 59 24.52 -12.54 3.40
CA CYS A 59 25.12 -12.34 2.10
C CYS A 59 26.51 -12.98 2.10
N ALA A 60 26.66 -14.09 1.36
CA ALA A 60 27.93 -14.80 1.24
C ALA A 60 29.09 -13.92 0.76
N ARG A 61 28.78 -12.80 0.09
CA ARG A 61 29.76 -11.85 -0.45
C ARG A 61 30.00 -10.63 0.44
N LYS A 62 29.29 -10.46 1.57
CA LYS A 62 29.41 -9.31 2.49
C LYS A 62 29.37 -7.93 1.81
N ARG A 63 28.56 -7.83 0.74
CA ARG A 63 28.35 -6.59 -0.03
C ARG A 63 27.01 -5.95 0.34
N CYS A 64 26.94 -4.63 0.21
CA CYS A 64 25.68 -3.90 0.34
C CYS A 64 24.71 -4.28 -0.79
N LYS A 65 23.41 -4.04 -0.58
CA LYS A 65 22.36 -4.39 -1.55
C LYS A 65 22.64 -3.88 -2.96
N LYS A 66 23.11 -2.63 -3.09
CA LYS A 66 23.45 -2.02 -4.38
C LYS A 66 24.48 -2.84 -5.15
N HIS A 67 25.64 -3.09 -4.54
CA HIS A 67 26.70 -3.88 -5.17
C HIS A 67 26.34 -5.35 -5.36
N CYS A 68 25.46 -5.91 -4.52
CA CYS A 68 24.91 -7.23 -4.82
C CYS A 68 24.13 -7.23 -6.14
N LEU A 69 23.29 -6.23 -6.39
CA LEU A 69 22.45 -6.16 -7.58
C LEU A 69 23.25 -5.83 -8.86
N ASP A 70 24.29 -5.01 -8.75
CA ASP A 70 25.13 -4.62 -9.88
C ASP A 70 25.95 -5.79 -10.46
N TYR A 71 26.36 -6.75 -9.63
CA TYR A 71 27.07 -7.94 -10.12
C TYR A 71 26.09 -8.93 -10.75
N PRO A 72 26.41 -9.57 -11.89
CA PRO A 72 25.48 -10.45 -12.61
C PRO A 72 25.18 -11.77 -11.88
N THR A 73 26.06 -12.19 -10.96
CA THR A 73 25.95 -13.47 -10.26
C THR A 73 25.23 -13.35 -8.92
N PRO A 74 24.40 -14.34 -8.53
CA PRO A 74 23.65 -14.32 -7.28
C PRO A 74 24.60 -14.27 -6.08
N CYS A 75 24.18 -13.56 -5.03
CA CYS A 75 25.00 -13.39 -3.82
C CYS A 75 24.63 -14.37 -2.69
N GLY A 76 23.67 -15.25 -2.92
CA GLY A 76 23.22 -16.29 -1.97
C GLY A 76 22.19 -15.80 -0.94
N PHE A 77 21.88 -14.50 -0.93
CA PHE A 77 20.86 -13.94 -0.06
C PHE A 77 19.53 -13.81 -0.81
N LYS A 78 18.55 -14.62 -0.41
CA LYS A 78 17.26 -14.77 -1.11
C LYS A 78 16.57 -13.44 -1.43
N ALA A 79 16.61 -12.45 -0.52
CA ALA A 79 15.95 -11.16 -0.76
C ALA A 79 16.66 -10.30 -1.82
N HIS A 80 17.99 -10.36 -1.92
CA HIS A 80 18.72 -9.70 -3.01
C HIS A 80 18.47 -10.40 -4.34
N ASP A 81 18.49 -11.74 -4.35
CA ASP A 81 18.27 -12.52 -5.57
C ASP A 81 16.82 -12.44 -6.07
N GLN A 82 15.84 -12.30 -5.17
CA GLN A 82 14.45 -12.02 -5.53
C GLN A 82 14.30 -10.62 -6.15
N THR A 83 14.97 -9.61 -5.59
CA THR A 83 15.00 -8.26 -6.16
C THR A 83 15.65 -8.26 -7.55
N ARG A 84 16.74 -9.01 -7.73
CA ARG A 84 17.38 -9.21 -9.04
C ARG A 84 16.43 -9.83 -10.06
N ARG A 85 15.73 -10.92 -9.69
CA ARG A 85 14.76 -11.57 -10.57
C ARG A 85 13.60 -10.64 -10.94
N ALA A 86 13.15 -9.83 -10.00
CA ALA A 86 12.11 -8.83 -10.27
C ALA A 86 12.58 -7.73 -11.23
N LEU A 87 13.83 -7.27 -11.11
CA LEU A 87 14.43 -6.32 -12.05
C LEU A 87 14.65 -6.93 -13.44
N ALA A 88 15.02 -8.20 -13.52
CA ALA A 88 15.16 -8.93 -14.79
C ALA A 88 13.80 -9.24 -15.46
N ALA A 89 12.72 -9.30 -14.67
CA ALA A 89 11.36 -9.50 -15.17
C ALA A 89 10.67 -8.20 -15.61
N ALA A 90 11.30 -7.03 -15.45
CA ALA A 90 10.80 -5.79 -16.00
C ALA A 90 11.01 -5.79 -17.53
N PRO A 91 9.99 -5.43 -18.34
CA PRO A 91 10.16 -5.29 -19.77
C PRO A 91 11.19 -4.20 -20.05
N VAL A 92 12.32 -4.61 -20.61
CA VAL A 92 13.37 -3.69 -21.07
C VAL A 92 12.75 -2.82 -22.18
N PRO A 93 12.75 -1.48 -22.09
CA PRO A 93 12.35 -0.64 -23.21
C PRO A 93 13.24 -1.00 -24.41
N PRO A 94 12.71 -1.14 -25.63
CA PRO A 94 13.50 -1.63 -26.76
C PRO A 94 14.68 -0.70 -27.01
N THR A 95 15.87 -1.16 -26.68
CA THR A 95 17.12 -0.53 -27.09
C THR A 95 17.14 -0.58 -28.61
N GLN A 96 17.15 0.60 -29.25
CA GLN A 96 17.32 0.70 -30.69
C GLN A 96 18.72 0.19 -31.05
N THR A 97 18.81 -1.06 -31.54
CA THR A 97 20.01 -1.62 -32.16
C THR A 97 19.69 -2.00 -33.61
N PRO A 98 20.53 -1.62 -34.59
CA PRO A 98 20.26 -1.78 -36.03
C PRO A 98 20.65 -3.17 -36.57
N PHE A 99 20.39 -4.25 -35.82
CA PHE A 99 20.59 -5.61 -36.32
C PHE A 99 19.34 -6.43 -36.10
N THR A 100 18.52 -6.50 -37.16
CA THR A 100 17.30 -7.30 -37.21
C THR A 100 17.68 -8.76 -37.41
N LEU A 101 17.68 -9.56 -36.34
CA LEU A 101 17.52 -11.01 -36.47
C LEU A 101 16.03 -11.27 -36.68
N SER A 102 15.65 -11.51 -37.93
CA SER A 102 14.30 -11.92 -38.30
C SER A 102 13.98 -13.25 -37.62
N HIS A 103 13.18 -13.18 -36.55
CA HIS A 103 12.57 -14.37 -35.97
C HIS A 103 11.64 -15.00 -37.02
N PRO A 104 11.78 -16.31 -37.33
CA PRO A 104 10.83 -16.98 -38.20
C PRO A 104 9.43 -16.91 -37.56
N ALA A 105 8.42 -16.73 -38.41
CA ALA A 105 7.03 -16.67 -37.97
C ALA A 105 6.69 -17.92 -37.13
N PRO A 106 5.93 -17.79 -36.04
CA PRO A 106 5.56 -18.93 -35.21
C PRO A 106 4.81 -19.95 -36.06
N VAL A 107 5.33 -21.18 -36.10
CA VAL A 107 4.71 -22.30 -36.79
C VAL A 107 3.40 -22.61 -36.08
N ILE A 108 2.28 -22.27 -36.72
CA ILE A 108 0.94 -22.64 -36.26
C ILE A 108 0.77 -24.12 -36.56
N PRO A 109 0.59 -25.00 -35.56
CA PRO A 109 0.33 -26.41 -35.82
C PRO A 109 -1.00 -26.54 -36.58
N PRO A 110 -1.07 -27.40 -37.61
CA PRO A 110 -2.30 -27.57 -38.39
C PRO A 110 -3.43 -28.08 -37.47
N ARG A 111 -4.61 -27.47 -37.58
CA ARG A 111 -5.82 -27.95 -36.89
C ARG A 111 -6.02 -29.44 -37.23
N PRO A 112 -6.30 -30.30 -36.23
CA PRO A 112 -6.59 -31.70 -36.50
C PRO A 112 -7.80 -31.81 -37.44
N ARG A 113 -7.59 -32.52 -38.56
CA ARG A 113 -8.66 -32.81 -39.52
C ARG A 113 -9.74 -33.64 -38.82
N GLN A 114 -10.99 -33.23 -39.01
CA GLN A 114 -12.14 -34.03 -38.59
C GLN A 114 -12.11 -35.35 -39.36
N PHE A 115 -12.04 -36.47 -38.64
CA PHE A 115 -12.14 -37.81 -39.19
C PHE A 115 -13.59 -38.05 -39.65
N THR A 116 -13.79 -38.17 -40.96
CA THR A 116 -14.93 -38.89 -41.54
C THR A 116 -14.54 -40.37 -41.72
N PRO A 117 -15.38 -41.34 -41.34
CA PRO A 117 -15.07 -42.76 -41.49
C PRO A 117 -15.41 -43.26 -42.91
N SER A 118 -14.92 -44.47 -43.25
CA SER A 118 -15.15 -45.32 -44.46
C SER A 118 -13.92 -45.33 -45.41
N GLN A 119 -13.28 -46.43 -45.84
CA GLN A 119 -13.54 -47.88 -45.91
C GLN A 119 -12.18 -48.64 -46.00
N PRO A 120 -12.14 -49.99 -45.93
CA PRO A 120 -10.90 -50.75 -45.79
C PRO A 120 -10.40 -51.44 -47.09
N ILE A 121 -9.16 -51.95 -47.00
CA ILE A 121 -8.51 -53.05 -47.77
C ILE A 121 -7.61 -52.65 -48.95
N LEU A 122 -6.27 -52.79 -48.81
CA LEU A 122 -5.43 -53.86 -49.40
C LEU A 122 -3.94 -53.67 -49.02
N ASP A 123 -3.29 -54.82 -48.82
CA ASP A 123 -1.96 -55.11 -48.24
C ASP A 123 -0.78 -54.89 -49.27
N PRO A 124 0.49 -55.31 -49.04
CA PRO A 124 1.55 -54.58 -48.32
C PRO A 124 2.82 -54.34 -49.20
N GLN A 125 3.54 -53.23 -49.03
CA GLN A 125 4.90 -53.10 -49.57
C GLN A 125 5.85 -52.57 -48.49
N VAL A 126 6.74 -53.47 -48.10
CA VAL A 126 7.91 -53.27 -47.25
C VAL A 126 8.78 -52.16 -47.81
N SER A 127 9.15 -51.20 -46.98
CA SER A 127 10.33 -50.37 -47.17
C SER A 127 10.98 -50.15 -45.82
N VAL A 128 12.09 -50.87 -45.64
CA VAL A 128 13.04 -50.70 -44.54
C VAL A 128 13.63 -49.31 -44.69
N ALA A 129 13.26 -48.41 -43.78
CA ALA A 129 13.99 -47.18 -43.53
C ALA A 129 14.37 -47.17 -42.06
N THR A 130 15.66 -47.34 -41.83
CA THR A 130 16.37 -47.18 -40.57
C THR A 130 15.98 -45.84 -39.93
N GLN A 131 15.02 -45.85 -39.00
CA GLN A 131 14.74 -44.71 -38.16
C GLN A 131 15.77 -44.70 -37.04
N LEU A 132 16.74 -43.79 -37.17
CA LEU A 132 17.46 -43.24 -36.03
C LEU A 132 16.41 -42.79 -35.01
N GLU A 133 16.42 -43.41 -33.84
CA GLU A 133 15.62 -42.99 -32.70
C GLU A 133 16.00 -41.56 -32.33
N ASP A 134 15.12 -40.65 -32.73
CA ASP A 134 15.05 -39.28 -32.27
C ASP A 134 14.73 -39.31 -30.77
N LEU A 135 15.77 -39.24 -29.93
CA LEU A 135 15.73 -39.06 -28.46
C LEU A 135 15.19 -37.66 -28.08
N GLY A 136 14.20 -37.17 -28.81
CA GLY A 136 13.95 -35.75 -28.96
C GLY A 136 12.49 -35.37 -29.00
N SER A 137 11.58 -36.07 -28.30
CA SER A 137 10.24 -35.52 -28.09
C SER A 137 9.45 -36.20 -26.98
N SER A 138 8.62 -35.37 -26.33
CA SER A 138 7.61 -35.72 -25.32
C SER A 138 8.09 -35.86 -23.88
N SER A 139 8.49 -34.74 -23.28
CA SER A 139 8.05 -34.46 -21.90
C SER A 139 6.57 -34.05 -21.91
N HIS A 140 5.69 -34.97 -22.35
CA HIS A 140 4.26 -34.82 -22.07
C HIS A 140 4.10 -34.91 -20.57
N ILE A 141 3.98 -33.77 -19.90
CA ILE A 141 3.42 -33.72 -18.56
C ILE A 141 1.96 -34.16 -18.74
N GLN A 142 1.70 -35.46 -18.57
CA GLN A 142 0.35 -35.95 -18.39
C GLN A 142 -0.18 -35.29 -17.13
N ARG A 143 -1.03 -34.28 -17.30
CA ARG A 143 -1.84 -33.75 -16.21
C ARG A 143 -2.99 -34.72 -16.03
N ASP A 144 -2.83 -35.64 -15.10
CA ASP A 144 -3.96 -36.44 -14.65
C ASP A 144 -5.06 -35.51 -14.14
N VAL A 145 -6.29 -35.80 -14.54
CA VAL A 145 -7.47 -35.05 -14.12
C VAL A 145 -7.67 -35.29 -12.62
N MET A 146 -7.70 -34.22 -11.84
CA MET A 146 -7.89 -34.31 -10.38
C MET A 146 -9.24 -34.98 -10.08
N PRO A 147 -9.28 -36.04 -9.24
CA PRO A 147 -10.51 -36.69 -8.82
C PRO A 147 -11.50 -35.70 -8.20
N GLU A 148 -12.80 -35.88 -8.44
CA GLU A 148 -13.83 -34.87 -8.08
C GLU A 148 -13.91 -34.63 -6.56
N GLU A 149 -13.69 -35.65 -5.74
CA GLU A 149 -13.63 -35.51 -4.27
C GLU A 149 -12.44 -34.65 -3.85
N MET A 150 -11.26 -34.92 -4.39
CA MET A 150 -10.05 -34.13 -4.14
C MET A 150 -10.19 -32.70 -4.66
N LYS A 151 -10.95 -32.51 -5.75
CA LYS A 151 -11.26 -31.18 -6.28
C LYS A 151 -12.14 -30.37 -5.35
N GLN A 152 -13.16 -30.99 -4.73
CA GLN A 152 -14.01 -30.29 -3.75
C GLN A 152 -13.22 -29.88 -2.50
N ASP A 153 -12.36 -30.76 -2.00
CA ASP A 153 -11.46 -30.44 -0.87
C ASP A 153 -10.45 -29.35 -1.23
N TRP A 154 -9.92 -29.39 -2.45
CA TRP A 154 -9.03 -28.33 -2.95
C TRP A 154 -9.77 -26.99 -3.08
N ASP A 155 -10.97 -26.98 -3.64
CA ASP A 155 -11.77 -25.78 -3.86
C ASP A 155 -12.26 -25.15 -2.55
N THR A 156 -12.53 -25.97 -1.52
CA THR A 156 -12.85 -25.49 -0.17
C THR A 156 -11.62 -24.89 0.51
N ALA A 157 -10.49 -25.59 0.52
CA ALA A 157 -9.23 -25.09 1.06
C ALA A 157 -8.76 -23.80 0.37
N MET A 158 -8.94 -23.70 -0.96
CA MET A 158 -8.63 -22.50 -1.73
C MET A 158 -9.54 -21.33 -1.38
N ARG A 159 -10.85 -21.56 -1.18
CA ARG A 159 -11.78 -20.52 -0.72
C ARG A 159 -11.40 -19.98 0.65
N GLU A 160 -11.14 -20.87 1.61
CA GLU A 160 -10.73 -20.46 2.96
C GLU A 160 -9.44 -19.65 2.93
N ARG A 161 -8.46 -20.08 2.12
CA ARG A 161 -7.21 -19.34 1.94
C ARG A 161 -7.42 -17.96 1.33
N LEU A 162 -8.29 -17.84 0.33
CA LEU A 162 -8.62 -16.56 -0.30
C LEU A 162 -9.33 -15.63 0.68
N GLU A 163 -10.27 -16.15 1.47
CA GLU A 163 -10.97 -15.39 2.50
C GLU A 163 -10.01 -14.88 3.58
N LYS A 164 -9.14 -15.75 4.10
CA LYS A 164 -8.10 -15.36 5.04
C LYS A 164 -7.17 -14.30 4.46
N THR A 165 -6.78 -14.44 3.19
CA THR A 165 -5.94 -13.46 2.50
C THR A 165 -6.66 -12.11 2.36
N ARG A 166 -7.95 -12.13 2.03
CA ARG A 166 -8.79 -10.92 1.97
C ARG A 166 -8.90 -10.24 3.33
N ALA A 167 -9.20 -10.99 4.39
CA ALA A 167 -9.31 -10.46 5.75
C ALA A 167 -7.98 -9.84 6.23
N VAL A 168 -6.83 -10.46 5.92
CA VAL A 168 -5.51 -9.90 6.24
C VAL A 168 -5.24 -8.63 5.43
N ALA A 169 -5.58 -8.61 4.13
CA ALA A 169 -5.41 -7.45 3.29
C ALA A 169 -6.27 -6.27 3.78
N GLU A 170 -7.51 -6.53 4.17
CA GLU A 170 -8.43 -5.55 4.75
C GLU A 170 -7.90 -5.02 6.08
N ARG A 171 -7.46 -5.90 6.99
CA ARG A 171 -6.84 -5.47 8.25
C ARG A 171 -5.63 -4.58 8.01
N ARG A 172 -4.77 -4.93 7.06
CA ARG A 172 -3.60 -4.12 6.69
C ARG A 172 -4.02 -2.77 6.12
N HIS A 173 -5.05 -2.74 5.28
CA HIS A 173 -5.59 -1.50 4.73
C HIS A 173 -6.13 -0.59 5.85
N ASN A 174 -6.93 -1.13 6.77
CA ASN A 174 -7.50 -0.37 7.89
C ASN A 174 -6.41 0.21 8.80
N LEU A 175 -5.36 -0.55 9.09
CA LEU A 175 -4.21 -0.05 9.84
C LEU A 175 -3.51 1.12 9.13
N LEU A 176 -3.35 1.05 7.81
CA LEU A 176 -2.78 2.15 7.02
C LEU A 176 -3.69 3.38 7.02
N MET A 177 -5.01 3.22 7.01
CA MET A 177 -5.95 4.34 7.07
C MET A 177 -5.87 5.07 8.41
N VAL A 178 -5.75 4.32 9.52
CA VAL A 178 -5.57 4.85 10.87
C VAL A 178 -4.19 5.50 11.05
N GLU A 179 -3.14 4.93 10.48
CA GLU A 179 -1.81 5.55 10.51
C GLU A 179 -1.77 6.87 9.73
N ARG A 180 -2.57 6.98 8.66
CA ARG A 180 -2.68 8.15 7.78
C ARG A 180 -3.80 9.09 8.21
N THR A 181 -3.96 9.30 9.51
CA THR A 181 -4.86 10.32 10.07
C THR A 181 -4.13 11.65 10.18
N PHE A 182 -4.80 12.75 9.89
CA PHE A 182 -4.33 14.10 10.19
C PHE A 182 -5.51 14.99 10.57
N ASN A 183 -5.24 16.08 11.28
CA ASN A 183 -6.27 16.98 11.78
C ASN A 183 -6.28 18.26 10.94
N VAL A 184 -7.46 18.78 10.66
CA VAL A 184 -7.65 20.08 10.02
C VAL A 184 -8.37 20.98 10.99
N ASN A 185 -7.75 22.09 11.33
CA ASN A 185 -8.31 23.13 12.19
C ASN A 185 -8.63 24.35 11.34
N ALA A 186 -9.91 24.70 11.28
CA ALA A 186 -10.41 25.73 10.38
C ALA A 186 -11.08 26.88 11.13
N TRP A 187 -10.67 28.11 10.84
CA TRP A 187 -11.36 29.33 11.29
C TRP A 187 -12.13 29.97 10.13
N THR A 188 -13.45 30.00 10.25
CA THR A 188 -14.35 30.56 9.22
C THR A 188 -14.82 31.98 9.53
N VAL A 189 -14.88 32.33 10.82
CA VAL A 189 -15.36 33.61 11.34
C VAL A 189 -14.37 34.16 12.37
N ASP A 190 -14.17 35.48 12.35
CA ASP A 190 -13.30 36.17 13.31
C ASP A 190 -13.75 35.98 14.76
N GLY A 191 -12.79 35.63 15.62
CA GLY A 191 -13.01 35.47 17.05
C GLY A 191 -13.76 34.19 17.46
N GLN A 192 -14.00 33.25 16.53
CA GLN A 192 -14.58 31.94 16.84
C GLN A 192 -13.51 30.86 16.98
N HIS A 193 -13.78 29.85 17.82
CA HIS A 193 -12.94 28.68 17.98
C HIS A 193 -12.76 27.90 16.66
N ALA A 194 -11.61 27.24 16.51
CA ALA A 194 -11.37 26.38 15.36
C ALA A 194 -12.40 25.25 15.29
N ILE A 195 -12.90 25.01 14.08
CA ILE A 195 -13.63 23.79 13.79
C ILE A 195 -12.58 22.71 13.48
N GLU A 196 -12.41 21.77 14.41
CA GLU A 196 -11.53 20.63 14.25
C GLU A 196 -12.21 19.50 13.49
N SER A 197 -11.47 18.85 12.60
CA SER A 197 -11.90 17.62 11.96
C SER A 197 -10.74 16.70 11.68
N VAL A 198 -10.99 15.42 11.95
CA VAL A 198 -10.04 14.35 11.70
C VAL A 198 -10.26 13.79 10.31
N VAL A 199 -9.24 13.84 9.46
CA VAL A 199 -9.27 13.27 8.12
C VAL A 199 -8.50 11.95 8.13
N GLN A 200 -9.16 10.86 7.73
CA GLN A 200 -8.57 9.52 7.69
C GLN A 200 -8.29 9.09 6.25
N GLY A 201 -7.03 8.76 5.98
CA GLY A 201 -6.61 8.06 4.75
C GLY A 201 -7.09 8.73 3.46
N PRO A 202 -6.63 9.96 3.17
CA PRO A 202 -6.98 10.63 1.92
C PRO A 202 -6.58 9.75 0.72
N PRO A 203 -7.35 9.78 -0.39
CA PRO A 203 -7.11 8.93 -1.56
C PRO A 203 -5.71 9.15 -2.15
N THR A 204 -5.17 10.35 -1.99
CA THR A 204 -3.81 10.71 -2.34
C THR A 204 -3.02 10.94 -1.05
N TRP A 205 -2.10 10.03 -0.74
CA TRP A 205 -1.15 10.14 0.37
C TRP A 205 0.27 10.07 -0.17
N PRO A 206 1.23 10.90 0.31
CA PRO A 206 1.12 11.89 1.39
C PRO A 206 0.65 13.28 0.92
N THR A 207 0.21 13.42 -0.33
CA THR A 207 -0.17 14.72 -0.90
C THR A 207 -1.68 14.86 -0.98
N VAL A 208 -2.23 15.84 -0.26
CA VAL A 208 -3.67 16.05 -0.16
C VAL A 208 -4.06 17.33 -0.90
N LYS A 209 -5.18 17.29 -1.62
CA LYS A 209 -5.82 18.48 -2.16
C LYS A 209 -6.97 18.86 -1.23
N LEU A 210 -6.97 20.08 -0.72
CA LEU A 210 -8.02 20.54 0.21
C LEU A 210 -9.40 20.46 -0.44
N ALA A 211 -9.54 20.84 -1.71
CA ALA A 211 -10.80 20.78 -2.47
C ALA A 211 -11.45 19.39 -2.51
N GLN A 212 -10.68 18.30 -2.35
CA GLN A 212 -11.20 16.93 -2.40
C GLN A 212 -11.70 16.43 -1.04
N LEU A 213 -11.38 17.14 0.04
CA LEU A 213 -11.78 16.74 1.38
C LEU A 213 -13.24 17.15 1.60
N ARG A 214 -14.06 16.19 2.05
CA ARG A 214 -15.48 16.45 2.37
C ARG A 214 -15.64 17.55 3.42
N ILE A 215 -14.71 17.61 4.38
CA ILE A 215 -14.71 18.63 5.43
C ILE A 215 -14.72 20.08 4.87
N ILE A 216 -14.08 20.36 3.74
CA ILE A 216 -14.09 21.71 3.15
C ILE A 216 -15.51 22.09 2.70
N ARG A 217 -16.33 21.09 2.34
CA ARG A 217 -17.77 21.27 2.12
C ARG A 217 -18.51 21.62 3.39
N ASP A 218 -18.29 20.82 4.42
CA ASP A 218 -19.02 20.93 5.68
C ASP A 218 -18.68 22.25 6.41
N LEU A 219 -17.48 22.79 6.19
CA LEU A 219 -17.02 24.09 6.67
C LEU A 219 -17.54 25.29 5.86
N GLY A 220 -18.29 25.07 4.78
CA GLY A 220 -18.79 26.15 3.92
C GLY A 220 -17.69 26.88 3.13
N LEU A 221 -16.50 26.27 2.97
CA LEU A 221 -15.37 26.86 2.25
C LEU A 221 -15.36 26.47 0.75
N GLN A 222 -16.46 25.91 0.21
CA GLN A 222 -16.53 25.44 -1.19
C GLN A 222 -16.50 26.58 -2.20
N ASP A 223 -17.12 27.70 -1.85
CA ASP A 223 -17.25 28.86 -2.75
C ASP A 223 -15.95 29.66 -2.82
N GLU A 224 -15.00 29.38 -1.93
CA GLU A 224 -13.72 30.08 -1.89
C GLU A 224 -12.73 29.45 -2.86
N THR A 225 -12.07 30.28 -3.65
CA THR A 225 -11.00 29.80 -4.55
C THR A 225 -9.68 29.61 -3.81
N THR A 226 -9.49 30.36 -2.73
CA THR A 226 -8.24 30.48 -1.98
C THR A 226 -8.52 30.59 -0.48
N VAL A 227 -7.67 29.97 0.33
CA VAL A 227 -7.71 30.02 1.80
C VAL A 227 -6.32 30.37 2.32
N GLN A 228 -6.23 30.81 3.58
CA GLN A 228 -4.95 31.02 4.23
C GLN A 228 -4.54 29.78 5.01
N GLN A 229 -3.39 29.20 4.67
CA GLN A 229 -2.77 28.14 5.45
C GLN A 229 -1.66 28.72 6.32
N PHE A 230 -1.61 28.32 7.59
CA PHE A 230 -0.46 28.66 8.43
C PHE A 230 0.70 27.71 8.15
N VAL A 231 1.85 28.28 7.80
CA VAL A 231 3.08 27.52 7.57
C VAL A 231 3.97 27.64 8.79
N LEU A 232 4.07 26.55 9.57
CA LEU A 232 4.83 26.52 10.82
C LEU A 232 6.30 26.95 10.66
N SER A 233 6.94 26.62 9.53
CA SER A 233 8.35 26.95 9.30
C SER A 233 8.61 28.44 9.13
N THR A 234 7.67 29.17 8.53
CA THR A 234 7.78 30.62 8.31
C THR A 234 7.01 31.43 9.33
N ARG A 235 6.24 30.76 10.20
CA ARG A 235 5.31 31.37 11.17
C ARG A 235 4.40 32.41 10.52
N SER A 236 3.94 32.13 9.31
CA SER A 236 3.15 33.06 8.52
C SER A 236 1.96 32.39 7.85
N TRP A 237 0.91 33.17 7.65
CA TRP A 237 -0.26 32.78 6.86
C TRP A 237 0.04 32.98 5.37
N VAL A 238 -0.13 31.93 4.59
CA VAL A 238 0.11 31.92 3.14
C VAL A 238 -1.21 31.66 2.42
N ASN A 239 -1.54 32.51 1.45
CA ASN A 239 -2.69 32.28 0.58
C ASN A 239 -2.40 31.08 -0.34
N ILE A 240 -3.22 30.04 -0.22
CA ILE A 240 -3.12 28.85 -1.04
C ILE A 240 -4.46 28.62 -1.78
N PRO A 241 -4.43 28.22 -3.06
CA PRO A 241 -5.65 27.79 -3.73
C PRO A 241 -6.11 26.44 -3.19
N LEU A 242 -7.42 26.19 -3.13
CA LEU A 242 -7.96 24.90 -2.65
C LEU A 242 -7.50 23.70 -3.49
N THR A 243 -7.11 23.94 -4.75
CA THR A 243 -6.57 22.94 -5.68
C THR A 243 -5.10 22.60 -5.42
N TYR A 244 -4.42 23.36 -4.57
CA TYR A 244 -3.02 23.15 -4.22
C TYR A 244 -2.82 21.80 -3.53
N LYS A 245 -1.68 21.16 -3.82
CA LYS A 245 -1.30 19.88 -3.22
C LYS A 245 -0.40 20.15 -2.02
N ILE A 246 -0.90 19.86 -0.83
CA ILE A 246 -0.16 19.99 0.42
C ILE A 246 0.43 18.64 0.79
N LYS A 247 1.69 18.60 1.20
CA LYS A 247 2.31 17.38 1.74
C LYS A 247 1.98 17.29 3.22
N VAL A 248 1.37 16.19 3.63
CA VAL A 248 0.86 15.96 4.99
C VAL A 248 1.61 14.80 5.63
N ARG A 249 1.88 14.92 6.92
CA ARG A 249 2.49 13.90 7.78
C ARG A 249 1.43 13.24 8.68
N PRO A 250 1.70 12.03 9.18
CA PRO A 250 0.82 11.38 10.15
C PRO A 250 0.64 12.27 11.38
N LYS A 251 -0.61 12.41 11.84
CA LYS A 251 -1.00 13.18 13.03
C LYS A 251 -0.60 14.66 12.96
N GLU A 252 -0.40 15.20 11.76
CA GLU A 252 -0.13 16.62 11.57
C GLU A 252 -1.41 17.44 11.71
N HIS A 253 -1.29 18.65 12.26
CA HIS A 253 -2.36 19.63 12.32
C HIS A 253 -2.18 20.61 11.15
N ILE A 254 -3.14 20.59 10.21
CA ILE A 254 -3.22 21.55 9.13
C ILE A 254 -4.11 22.70 9.61
N LEU A 255 -3.51 23.87 9.72
CA LEU A 255 -4.17 25.08 10.16
C LEU A 255 -4.60 25.90 8.95
N ILE A 256 -5.90 26.11 8.79
CA ILE A 256 -6.48 26.89 7.70
C ILE A 256 -7.42 27.96 8.23
N ARG A 257 -7.46 29.12 7.61
CA ARG A 257 -8.47 30.13 7.89
C ARG A 257 -9.00 30.75 6.62
N ARG A 258 -10.22 31.23 6.70
CA ARG A 258 -10.87 32.02 5.67
C ARG A 258 -10.12 33.33 5.45
N ILE A 259 -10.04 33.80 4.20
CA ILE A 259 -9.41 35.09 3.90
C ILE A 259 -10.23 36.20 4.57
N GLY A 260 -9.56 37.05 5.33
CA GLY A 260 -10.17 38.13 6.10
C GLY A 260 -10.23 37.85 7.60
N VAL A 261 -10.17 36.59 8.03
CA VAL A 261 -10.08 36.23 9.45
C VAL A 261 -8.69 36.60 9.98
N GLN A 262 -8.65 37.45 11.00
CA GLN A 262 -7.45 37.91 11.70
C GLN A 262 -7.33 37.34 13.11
N ASN A 263 -8.45 37.24 13.84
CA ASN A 263 -8.46 36.78 15.22
C ASN A 263 -8.83 35.30 15.28
N CYS A 264 -7.83 34.46 15.54
CA CYS A 264 -7.94 33.00 15.62
C CYS A 264 -7.71 32.57 17.09
N PRO A 265 -8.77 32.46 17.92
CA PRO A 265 -8.62 31.94 19.27
C PRO A 265 -8.14 30.47 19.23
N ASP A 266 -7.44 30.08 20.30
CA ASP A 266 -6.76 28.78 20.49
C ASP A 266 -5.68 28.45 19.45
N PHE A 267 -5.33 29.39 18.59
CA PHE A 267 -4.28 29.20 17.60
C PHE A 267 -2.94 28.83 18.26
N GLU A 268 -2.62 29.47 19.40
CA GLU A 268 -1.39 29.18 20.15
C GLU A 268 -1.43 27.79 20.77
N ASP A 269 -2.56 27.35 21.30
CA ASP A 269 -2.72 26.03 21.93
C ASP A 269 -2.52 24.89 20.94
N VAL A 270 -2.95 25.08 19.69
CA VAL A 270 -2.79 24.09 18.63
C VAL A 270 -1.37 24.09 18.03
N CYS A 271 -0.65 25.21 18.14
CA CYS A 271 0.72 25.34 17.63
C CYS A 271 1.81 24.92 18.63
N ALA A 272 1.46 24.78 19.91
CA ALA A 272 2.36 24.39 21.00
C ALA A 272 2.76 22.91 20.92
#